data_AF-A0A1B8XZ20-F1
#
_entry.id   AF-A0A1B8XZ20-F1
#
_cell.length_a   1.000
_cell.length_b   1.000
_cell.length_c   1.000
_cell.angle_alpha   90.00
_cell.angle_beta   90.00
_cell.angle_gamma   90.00
#
_symmetry.space_group_name_H-M   'P 1'
#
loop_
_entity.id
_entity.type
_entity.pdbx_description
1 polymer ?
#
loop_
_entity_poly.entity_id
_entity_poly.type
_entity_poly.pdbx_seq_one_letter_code
_entity_poly.pdbx_strand_id
1 'polypeptide(L)'
;INPDYRDVGDPRATREGELPVHKRKWQAGEKIMYTLVSVPHGNDIASLFELDATTLQRADCLVPRNSYVRLRHLCTNTWVTSTSIPIDTEEERPVMLKIGTCQTKEDKEAFAIISVPLSEVRDLDFANDANKVLASTVKKLEYGTITQNERRFVTKLLEDLIFFVAGVANNGQEVLDVVVTKPNRERQKLMREQNILAQIFGILKAPFKDKAGEGSMLRLEDLGDQRYAPYKYILRLCYRVLRHSQQDYRKNQEYIAKHFCVMQSQIGYDILAEDTITALLHNNRKLLEKHITAKEIETFVNLLRRNREPRFLDYLSDLCVSNTTAIPVTQELICKFMLSPGNADILIQTKLVSMQMDNPLECSVLQDDMDEEEVWLYWIDSNKEPHGKAIRHLAQEAKEGTKADLEVLTYYRYQLNLFARMCLDRQYLAINQISTQL
;
A
#
# COMPACT_ATOMS: atom_id res chain seq x y z
N ILE A 1 -48.63 -61.67 -2.11
CA ILE A 1 -47.53 -60.91 -1.49
C ILE A 1 -47.93 -59.44 -1.63
N ASN A 2 -48.28 -58.85 -0.49
CA ASN A 2 -49.26 -57.78 -0.35
C ASN A 2 -48.63 -56.38 -0.46
N PRO A 3 -49.30 -55.39 -1.07
CA PRO A 3 -48.94 -53.97 -1.03
C PRO A 3 -49.69 -53.21 0.10
N ASP A 4 -49.19 -52.01 0.40
CA ASP A 4 -49.81 -50.90 1.14
C ASP A 4 -50.29 -51.13 2.60
N TYR A 5 -49.77 -50.36 3.56
CA TYR A 5 -50.42 -49.14 4.09
C TYR A 5 -49.68 -48.57 5.32
N ARG A 6 -49.86 -47.27 5.53
CA ARG A 6 -49.22 -46.35 6.50
C ARG A 6 -49.56 -46.64 7.96
N ASP A 7 -48.60 -46.39 8.85
CA ASP A 7 -48.86 -46.20 10.29
C ASP A 7 -48.76 -44.71 10.67
N VAL A 8 -49.90 -44.13 11.05
CA VAL A 8 -50.03 -42.83 11.70
C VAL A 8 -50.90 -43.04 12.94
N GLY A 9 -50.37 -42.71 14.13
CA GLY A 9 -51.18 -42.38 15.31
C GLY A 9 -50.70 -42.88 16.69
N ASP A 10 -49.74 -42.15 17.30
CA ASP A 10 -49.71 -41.60 18.69
C ASP A 10 -50.03 -42.49 19.94
N PRO A 11 -49.77 -42.07 21.22
CA PRO A 11 -49.00 -40.94 21.77
C PRO A 11 -48.12 -41.25 23.02
N ARG A 12 -47.32 -40.24 23.43
CA ARG A 12 -46.67 -40.02 24.76
C ARG A 12 -45.33 -40.70 25.08
N ALA A 13 -44.25 -39.96 24.87
CA ALA A 13 -43.19 -39.82 25.88
C ALA A 13 -42.52 -38.45 25.76
N THR A 14 -42.52 -37.75 26.89
CA THR A 14 -42.23 -36.34 27.13
C THR A 14 -40.79 -35.95 26.77
N ARG A 15 -40.63 -34.78 26.15
CA ARG A 15 -39.35 -34.07 26.00
C ARG A 15 -38.81 -33.62 27.36
N GLU A 16 -37.64 -34.12 27.74
CA GLU A 16 -36.66 -33.45 28.61
C GLU A 16 -35.33 -33.52 27.85
N GLY A 17 -34.52 -32.49 27.63
CA GLY A 17 -34.52 -31.09 28.02
C GLY A 17 -33.19 -30.55 27.51
N GLU A 18 -33.17 -30.03 26.28
CA GLU A 18 -32.01 -29.29 25.77
C GLU A 18 -31.89 -27.99 26.58
N LEU A 19 -30.86 -27.91 27.43
CA LEU A 19 -30.54 -26.69 28.16
C LEU A 19 -30.14 -25.60 27.16
N PRO A 20 -30.74 -24.39 27.23
CA PRO A 20 -30.46 -23.33 26.28
C PRO A 20 -29.04 -22.79 26.48
N VAL A 21 -28.38 -22.49 25.36
CA VAL A 21 -27.02 -21.91 25.22
C VAL A 21 -26.78 -20.68 26.11
N HIS A 22 -27.84 -20.01 26.55
CA HIS A 22 -27.78 -18.91 27.51
C HIS A 22 -27.27 -19.29 28.90
N LYS A 23 -27.48 -20.53 29.39
CA LYS A 23 -26.99 -20.94 30.73
C LYS A 23 -25.48 -21.19 30.80
N ARG A 24 -24.82 -21.54 29.68
CA ARG A 24 -23.34 -21.65 29.63
C ARG A 24 -22.65 -20.29 29.74
N LYS A 25 -23.29 -19.22 29.25
CA LYS A 25 -22.77 -17.84 29.33
C LYS A 25 -22.70 -17.30 30.77
N TRP A 26 -23.58 -17.77 31.66
CA TRP A 26 -23.60 -17.32 33.07
C TRP A 26 -22.65 -18.13 33.97
N GLN A 27 -22.43 -19.42 33.69
CA GLN A 27 -21.54 -20.26 34.51
C GLN A 27 -20.04 -19.90 34.38
N ALA A 28 -19.62 -19.27 33.28
CA ALA A 28 -18.23 -18.81 33.12
C ALA A 28 -17.95 -17.49 33.85
N GLY A 29 -18.96 -16.63 34.01
CA GLY A 29 -18.84 -15.34 34.71
C GLY A 29 -18.79 -15.48 36.24
N GLU A 30 -19.45 -16.49 36.80
CA GLU A 30 -19.55 -16.71 38.26
C GLU A 30 -18.27 -17.33 38.88
N LYS A 31 -17.28 -17.72 38.07
CA LYS A 31 -16.02 -18.32 38.55
C LYS A 31 -14.84 -17.34 38.66
N ILE A 32 -14.98 -16.11 38.16
CA ILE A 32 -13.88 -15.15 38.09
C ILE A 32 -13.89 -14.28 39.35
N MET A 33 -12.85 -14.43 40.18
CA MET A 33 -12.71 -13.67 41.42
C MET A 33 -12.07 -12.30 41.19
N TYR A 34 -10.96 -12.29 40.45
CA TYR A 34 -10.18 -11.09 40.15
C TYR A 34 -9.80 -11.06 38.67
N THR A 35 -9.53 -9.88 38.14
CA THR A 35 -9.11 -9.68 36.74
C THR A 35 -7.73 -9.05 36.68
N LEU A 36 -6.96 -9.37 35.65
CA LEU A 36 -5.63 -8.82 35.44
C LEU A 36 -5.72 -7.41 34.84
N VAL A 37 -4.94 -6.48 35.38
CA VAL A 37 -4.88 -5.08 34.96
C VAL A 37 -3.42 -4.62 34.91
N SER A 38 -3.09 -3.72 33.99
CA SER A 38 -1.75 -3.12 33.90
C SER A 38 -1.54 -2.12 35.04
N VAL A 39 -0.46 -2.28 35.79
CA VAL A 39 -0.07 -1.39 36.90
C VAL A 39 1.23 -0.66 36.53
N PRO A 40 1.29 0.68 36.66
CA PRO A 40 2.48 1.46 36.28
C PRO A 40 3.69 1.30 37.23
N HIS A 41 3.48 0.79 38.45
CA HIS A 41 4.52 0.60 39.45
C HIS A 41 4.62 -0.88 39.86
N GLY A 42 5.78 -1.50 39.63
CA GLY A 42 6.01 -2.93 39.91
C GLY A 42 6.40 -3.25 41.36
N ASN A 43 6.31 -2.29 42.28
CA ASN A 43 6.70 -2.50 43.68
C ASN A 43 5.55 -3.05 44.55
N ASP A 44 4.34 -3.14 44.00
CA ASP A 44 3.18 -3.67 44.73
C ASP A 44 3.20 -5.20 44.75
N ILE A 45 2.84 -5.79 45.89
CA ILE A 45 2.72 -7.23 46.10
C ILE A 45 1.69 -7.84 45.14
N ALA A 46 0.69 -7.06 44.72
CA ALA A 46 -0.29 -7.45 43.71
C ALA A 46 0.30 -7.70 42.30
N SER A 47 1.58 -7.38 42.08
CA SER A 47 2.28 -7.68 40.81
C SER A 47 3.06 -9.00 40.82
N LEU A 48 3.07 -9.73 41.96
CA LEU A 48 3.85 -10.96 42.12
C LEU A 48 3.08 -12.21 41.73
N PHE A 49 3.72 -13.04 40.91
CA PHE A 49 3.22 -14.33 40.45
C PHE A 49 4.21 -15.45 40.75
N GLU A 50 3.68 -16.63 41.05
CA GLU A 50 4.43 -17.86 41.23
C GLU A 50 4.19 -18.81 40.06
N LEU A 51 5.25 -19.52 39.65
CA LEU A 51 5.22 -20.49 38.56
C LEU A 51 4.99 -21.90 39.12
N ASP A 52 4.01 -22.61 38.55
CA ASP A 52 3.75 -24.02 38.80
C ASP A 52 4.08 -24.84 37.56
N ALA A 53 4.93 -25.86 37.71
CA ALA A 53 5.32 -26.73 36.60
C ALA A 53 4.17 -27.66 36.20
N THR A 54 4.00 -27.86 34.89
CA THR A 54 3.01 -28.82 34.36
C THR A 54 3.52 -30.26 34.36
N THR A 55 4.84 -30.46 34.39
CA THR A 55 5.52 -31.75 34.41
C THR A 55 6.19 -31.99 35.75
N LEU A 56 6.38 -33.26 36.14
CA LEU A 56 7.10 -33.63 37.36
C LEU A 56 8.56 -33.14 37.28
N GLN A 57 8.86 -32.02 37.94
CA GLN A 57 10.20 -31.46 38.10
C GLN A 57 10.55 -31.45 39.59
N ARG A 58 11.84 -31.62 39.94
CA ARG A 58 12.24 -31.43 41.34
C ARG A 58 12.14 -29.94 41.69
N ALA A 59 11.70 -29.64 42.91
CA ALA A 59 11.44 -28.28 43.37
C ALA A 59 12.66 -27.33 43.23
N ASP A 60 13.88 -27.86 43.32
CA ASP A 60 15.12 -27.08 43.28
C ASP A 60 15.75 -26.98 41.87
N CYS A 61 15.10 -27.54 40.85
CA CYS A 61 15.62 -27.49 39.48
C CYS A 61 15.36 -26.13 38.82
N LEU A 62 16.31 -25.70 37.99
CA LEU A 62 16.14 -24.52 37.14
C LEU A 62 14.99 -24.74 36.15
N VAL A 63 14.24 -23.68 35.86
CA VAL A 63 13.14 -23.70 34.89
C VAL A 63 13.70 -23.85 33.47
N PRO A 64 13.36 -24.91 32.72
CA PRO A 64 13.81 -25.07 31.34
C PRO A 64 13.22 -24.01 30.41
N ARG A 65 13.96 -23.67 29.33
CA ARG A 65 13.44 -22.82 28.24
C ARG A 65 12.30 -23.52 27.51
N ASN A 66 11.33 -22.76 27.00
CA ASN A 66 10.18 -23.29 26.25
C ASN A 66 9.32 -24.27 27.08
N SER A 67 9.12 -23.95 28.36
CA SER A 67 8.33 -24.75 29.30
C SER A 67 6.88 -24.29 29.37
N TYR A 68 5.99 -25.24 29.71
CA TYR A 68 4.60 -24.96 30.03
C TYR A 68 4.43 -24.83 31.53
N VAL A 69 3.91 -23.68 31.97
CA VAL A 69 3.73 -23.34 33.38
C VAL A 69 2.31 -22.86 33.64
N ARG A 70 1.89 -22.91 34.91
CA ARG A 70 0.69 -22.23 35.38
C ARG A 70 1.10 -21.06 36.25
N LEU A 71 0.26 -20.02 36.25
CA LEU A 71 0.50 -18.80 36.99
C LEU A 71 -0.44 -18.74 38.20
N ARG A 72 0.14 -18.61 39.38
CA ARG A 72 -0.57 -18.38 40.64
C ARG A 72 -0.29 -16.97 41.12
N HIS A 73 -1.33 -16.18 41.36
CA HIS A 73 -1.19 -14.85 41.92
C HIS A 73 -0.93 -14.94 43.43
N LEU A 74 0.17 -14.35 43.89
CA LEU A 74 0.66 -14.57 45.25
C LEU A 74 -0.26 -13.93 46.31
N CYS A 75 -0.73 -12.71 46.06
CA CYS A 75 -1.51 -11.92 47.02
C CYS A 75 -2.90 -12.53 47.29
N THR A 76 -3.60 -12.99 46.25
CA THR A 76 -4.96 -13.54 46.38
C THR A 76 -5.01 -15.07 46.39
N ASN A 77 -3.87 -15.74 46.19
CA ASN A 77 -3.77 -17.19 46.05
C ASN A 77 -4.74 -17.78 45.01
N THR A 78 -4.92 -17.09 43.89
CA THR A 78 -5.78 -17.51 42.79
C THR A 78 -4.96 -17.90 41.57
N TRP A 79 -5.51 -18.80 40.75
CA TRP A 79 -4.91 -19.29 39.51
C TRP A 79 -5.42 -18.48 38.33
N VAL A 80 -4.52 -18.09 37.42
CA VAL A 80 -4.89 -17.37 36.21
C VAL A 80 -5.67 -18.29 35.28
N THR A 81 -6.78 -17.80 34.73
CA THR A 81 -7.67 -18.55 33.84
C THR A 81 -8.12 -17.68 32.66
N SER A 82 -8.22 -18.29 31.49
CA SER A 82 -8.78 -17.69 30.29
C SER A 82 -10.28 -17.43 30.46
N THR A 83 -10.78 -16.35 29.85
CA THR A 83 -12.22 -16.06 29.83
C THR A 83 -12.65 -15.75 28.41
N SER A 84 -13.88 -16.09 28.05
CA SER A 84 -14.48 -15.73 26.76
C SER A 84 -15.22 -14.40 26.81
N ILE A 85 -14.92 -13.54 27.79
CA ILE A 85 -15.58 -12.24 27.98
C ILE A 85 -14.81 -11.20 27.16
N PRO A 86 -15.40 -10.64 26.10
CA PRO A 86 -14.74 -9.61 25.29
C PRO A 86 -14.65 -8.28 26.06
N ILE A 87 -13.61 -7.51 25.77
CA ILE A 87 -13.42 -6.13 26.26
C ILE A 87 -13.95 -5.14 25.22
N ASP A 88 -13.70 -5.43 23.95
CA ASP A 88 -13.98 -4.62 22.77
C ASP A 88 -15.38 -4.90 22.21
N THR A 89 -16.41 -4.78 23.06
CA THR A 89 -17.82 -5.05 22.67
C THR A 89 -18.38 -4.09 21.62
N GLU A 90 -17.69 -2.98 21.36
CA GLU A 90 -18.06 -1.98 20.35
C GLU A 90 -17.66 -2.40 18.93
N GLU A 91 -16.70 -3.34 18.78
CA GLU A 91 -16.27 -3.80 17.46
C GLU A 91 -17.15 -4.93 16.92
N GLU A 92 -17.34 -4.96 15.60
CA GLU A 92 -18.15 -5.99 14.90
C GLU A 92 -17.62 -7.41 15.15
N ARG A 93 -16.32 -7.55 15.41
CA ARG A 93 -15.66 -8.81 15.78
C ARG A 93 -14.67 -8.57 16.93
N PRO A 94 -15.07 -8.79 18.19
CA PRO A 94 -14.19 -8.59 19.33
C PRO A 94 -13.02 -9.59 19.30
N VAL A 95 -11.81 -9.09 19.50
CA VAL A 95 -10.56 -9.87 19.55
C VAL A 95 -9.88 -9.79 20.91
N MET A 96 -10.22 -8.81 21.74
CA MET A 96 -9.64 -8.63 23.08
C MET A 96 -10.47 -9.36 24.12
N LEU A 97 -9.90 -10.40 24.73
CA LEU A 97 -10.55 -11.18 25.78
C LEU A 97 -9.99 -10.83 27.16
N LYS A 98 -10.87 -10.74 28.16
CA LYS A 98 -10.44 -10.57 29.55
C LYS A 98 -9.74 -11.83 30.04
N ILE A 99 -8.73 -11.64 30.88
CA ILE A 99 -8.09 -12.72 31.62
C ILE A 99 -8.44 -12.53 33.10
N GLY A 100 -8.92 -13.62 33.71
CA GLY A 100 -9.39 -13.65 35.07
C GLY A 100 -8.51 -14.53 35.96
N THR A 101 -8.90 -14.64 37.22
CA THR A 101 -8.35 -15.61 38.16
C THR A 101 -9.47 -16.38 38.85
N CYS A 102 -9.22 -17.64 39.18
CA CYS A 102 -10.14 -18.54 39.88
C CYS A 102 -9.43 -19.19 41.08
N GLN A 103 -10.18 -19.62 42.10
CA GLN A 103 -9.60 -20.37 43.22
C GLN A 103 -9.25 -21.81 42.83
N THR A 104 -9.98 -22.40 41.88
CA THR A 104 -9.74 -23.79 41.47
C THR A 104 -8.58 -23.85 40.48
N LYS A 105 -7.60 -24.72 40.76
CA LYS A 105 -6.54 -25.08 39.82
C LYS A 105 -7.14 -25.88 38.67
N GLU A 106 -7.02 -25.38 37.44
CA GLU A 106 -7.47 -26.07 36.24
C GLU A 106 -6.26 -26.53 35.41
N ASP A 107 -6.17 -27.84 35.13
CA ASP A 107 -4.98 -28.40 34.46
C ASP A 107 -4.83 -27.95 33.00
N LYS A 108 -5.93 -27.56 32.36
CA LYS A 108 -6.00 -27.10 30.96
C LYS A 108 -5.45 -25.69 30.77
N GLU A 109 -5.43 -24.89 31.83
CA GLU A 109 -5.00 -23.49 31.82
C GLU A 109 -3.49 -23.45 32.06
N ALA A 110 -2.71 -23.62 30.99
CA ALA A 110 -1.26 -23.58 31.01
C ALA A 110 -0.73 -22.59 29.96
N PHE A 111 0.31 -21.84 30.33
CA PHE A 111 0.98 -20.85 29.49
C PHE A 111 2.33 -21.39 29.04
N ALA A 112 2.70 -21.11 27.79
CA ALA A 112 4.01 -21.43 27.26
C ALA A 112 4.97 -20.24 27.45
N ILE A 113 6.09 -20.46 28.13
CA ILE A 113 7.17 -19.47 28.21
C ILE A 113 8.07 -19.65 26.99
N ILE A 114 7.90 -18.80 25.97
CA ILE A 114 8.71 -18.86 24.73
C ILE A 114 9.86 -17.86 24.84
N SER A 115 11.10 -18.34 24.69
CA SER A 115 12.26 -17.45 24.69
C SER A 115 12.34 -16.64 23.40
N VAL A 116 12.37 -15.31 23.52
CA VAL A 116 12.53 -14.40 22.38
C VAL A 116 14.02 -14.14 22.11
N PRO A 117 14.49 -14.23 20.85
CA PRO A 117 15.88 -13.90 20.52
C PRO A 117 16.23 -12.43 20.81
N LEU A 118 17.45 -12.18 21.30
CA LEU A 118 17.92 -10.82 21.59
C LEU A 118 17.94 -9.91 20.35
N SER A 119 18.06 -10.46 19.15
CA SER A 119 17.97 -9.70 17.90
C SER A 119 16.59 -9.08 17.69
N GLU A 120 15.51 -9.77 18.06
CA GLU A 120 14.15 -9.27 17.91
C GLU A 120 13.86 -8.14 18.90
N VAL A 121 14.36 -8.27 20.14
CA VAL A 121 14.28 -7.20 21.15
C VAL A 121 15.02 -5.95 20.67
N ARG A 122 16.23 -6.10 20.11
CA ARG A 122 16.98 -4.98 19.53
C ARG A 122 16.25 -4.33 18.34
N ASP A 123 15.64 -5.13 17.47
CA ASP A 123 14.85 -4.63 16.34
C ASP A 123 13.61 -3.83 16.83
N LEU A 124 12.97 -4.29 17.92
CA LEU A 124 11.84 -3.60 18.55
C LEU A 124 12.27 -2.27 19.22
N ASP A 125 13.36 -2.29 19.99
CA ASP A 125 13.90 -1.09 20.65
C ASP A 125 14.31 -0.04 19.62
N PHE A 126 15.01 -0.46 18.55
CA PHE A 126 15.37 0.40 17.43
C PHE A 126 14.14 1.04 16.79
N ALA A 127 13.09 0.26 16.49
CA ALA A 127 11.86 0.77 15.90
C ALA A 127 11.16 1.80 16.83
N ASN A 128 11.12 1.52 18.13
CA ASN A 128 10.53 2.41 19.13
C ASN A 128 11.27 3.74 19.24
N ASP A 129 12.60 3.69 19.30
CA ASP A 129 13.41 4.90 19.40
C ASP A 129 13.38 5.70 18.09
N ALA A 130 13.38 5.04 16.94
CA ALA A 130 13.17 5.68 15.64
C ALA A 130 11.82 6.42 15.60
N ASN A 131 10.73 5.80 16.05
CA ASN A 131 9.42 6.45 16.13
C ASN A 131 9.44 7.71 17.00
N LYS A 132 10.07 7.68 18.18
CA LYS A 132 10.18 8.87 19.05
C LYS A 132 10.94 10.02 18.37
N VAL A 133 12.06 9.72 17.72
CA VAL A 133 12.87 10.72 17.01
C VAL A 133 12.10 11.31 15.82
N LEU A 134 11.45 10.45 15.01
CA LEU A 134 10.65 10.90 13.88
C LEU A 134 9.44 11.72 14.35
N ALA A 135 8.75 11.31 15.41
CA ALA A 135 7.61 12.06 15.96
C ALA A 135 8.02 13.45 16.47
N SER A 136 9.18 13.57 17.13
CA SER A 136 9.74 14.88 17.52
C SER A 136 10.04 15.74 16.29
N THR A 137 10.58 15.11 15.24
CA THR A 137 10.90 15.78 13.97
C THR A 137 9.66 16.29 13.26
N VAL A 138 8.59 15.48 13.17
CA VAL A 138 7.31 15.88 12.57
C VAL A 138 6.76 17.12 13.26
N LYS A 139 6.73 17.13 14.61
CA LYS A 139 6.30 18.31 15.37
C LYS A 139 7.14 19.55 15.03
N LYS A 140 8.47 19.42 15.00
CA LYS A 140 9.37 20.54 14.65
C LYS A 140 9.18 21.02 13.21
N LEU A 141 8.94 20.12 12.27
CA LEU A 141 8.62 20.45 10.88
C LEU A 141 7.30 21.20 10.78
N GLU A 142 6.29 20.82 11.57
CA GLU A 142 5.04 21.58 11.62
C GLU A 142 5.27 23.01 12.12
N TYR A 143 6.18 23.25 13.06
CA TYR A 143 6.51 24.60 13.55
C TYR A 143 7.61 25.32 12.75
N GLY A 144 8.17 24.71 11.70
CA GLY A 144 9.22 25.31 10.88
C GLY A 144 10.58 25.52 11.57
N THR A 145 10.81 24.92 12.73
CA THR A 145 11.99 25.19 13.59
C THR A 145 13.16 24.22 13.40
N ILE A 146 13.17 23.41 12.34
CA ILE A 146 14.17 22.35 12.16
C ILE A 146 15.57 22.91 11.85
N THR A 147 16.55 22.50 12.66
CA THR A 147 17.95 22.91 12.48
C THR A 147 18.68 22.04 11.43
N GLN A 148 19.84 22.51 10.96
CA GLN A 148 20.66 21.76 10.00
C GLN A 148 21.18 20.42 10.58
N ASN A 149 21.54 20.42 11.87
CA ASN A 149 22.05 19.21 12.54
C ASN A 149 20.95 18.15 12.67
N GLU A 150 19.74 18.54 13.09
CA GLU A 150 18.59 17.64 13.17
C GLU A 150 18.26 17.03 11.80
N ARG A 151 18.35 17.84 10.74
CA ARG A 151 18.16 17.36 9.37
C ARG A 151 19.16 16.26 8.99
N ARG A 152 20.44 16.41 9.36
CA ARG A 152 21.47 15.38 9.15
C ARG A 152 21.15 14.11 9.94
N PHE A 153 20.74 14.23 11.20
CA PHE A 153 20.35 13.07 12.01
C PHE A 153 19.14 12.33 11.45
N VAL A 154 18.10 13.05 11.03
CA VAL A 154 16.90 12.46 10.42
C VAL A 154 17.24 11.76 9.10
N THR A 155 18.09 12.38 8.28
CA THR A 155 18.57 11.76 7.04
C THR A 155 19.24 10.43 7.34
N LYS A 156 20.18 10.41 8.30
CA LYS A 156 20.89 9.19 8.68
C LYS A 156 19.96 8.11 9.24
N LEU A 157 18.99 8.50 10.07
CA LEU A 157 17.99 7.58 10.61
C LEU A 157 17.13 6.96 9.50
N LEU A 158 16.72 7.73 8.49
CA LEU A 158 15.94 7.22 7.36
C LEU A 158 16.76 6.25 6.51
N GLU A 159 18.05 6.53 6.30
CA GLU A 159 18.95 5.58 5.64
C GLU A 159 19.06 4.27 6.41
N ASP A 160 19.24 4.34 7.73
CA ASP A 160 19.32 3.15 8.58
C ASP A 160 18.00 2.38 8.61
N LEU A 161 16.84 3.05 8.52
CA LEU A 161 15.53 2.41 8.36
C LEU A 161 15.39 1.65 7.03
N ILE A 162 15.96 2.16 5.93
CA ILE A 162 15.98 1.45 4.64
C ILE A 162 16.76 0.14 4.78
N PHE A 163 17.96 0.17 5.34
CA PHE A 163 18.76 -1.04 5.57
C PHE A 163 18.10 -1.99 6.58
N PHE A 164 17.47 -1.45 7.62
CA PHE A 164 16.72 -2.23 8.61
C PHE A 164 15.61 -3.05 7.94
N VAL A 165 14.74 -2.42 7.17
CA VAL A 165 13.62 -3.09 6.47
C VAL A 165 14.13 -4.01 5.37
N ALA A 166 15.18 -3.61 4.66
CA ALA A 166 15.81 -4.43 3.62
C ALA A 166 16.48 -5.69 4.17
N GLY A 167 16.93 -5.67 5.42
CA GLY A 167 17.68 -6.78 6.02
C GLY A 167 19.10 -6.94 5.45
N VAL A 168 19.64 -5.88 4.84
CA VAL A 168 20.96 -5.86 4.19
C VAL A 168 21.92 -5.00 4.99
N ALA A 169 23.18 -5.43 5.12
CA ALA A 169 24.22 -4.62 5.75
C ALA A 169 24.58 -3.39 4.89
N ASN A 170 24.87 -2.27 5.54
CA ASN A 170 25.32 -1.08 4.84
C ASN A 170 26.81 -1.22 4.46
N ASN A 171 27.06 -1.59 3.21
CA ASN A 171 28.42 -1.75 2.66
C ASN A 171 28.92 -0.49 1.92
N GLY A 172 28.29 0.68 2.14
CA GLY A 172 28.62 1.92 1.41
C GLY A 172 27.96 2.04 0.03
N GLN A 173 26.97 1.20 -0.26
CA GLN A 173 26.12 1.29 -1.45
C GLN A 173 25.18 2.49 -1.38
N GLU A 174 24.79 3.02 -2.55
CA GLU A 174 23.81 4.10 -2.62
C GLU A 174 22.47 3.64 -2.03
N VAL A 175 22.01 4.37 -1.02
CA VAL A 175 20.85 3.97 -0.20
C VAL A 175 19.56 3.89 -1.04
N LEU A 176 19.44 4.75 -2.05
CA LEU A 176 18.27 4.82 -2.92
C LEU A 176 18.17 3.63 -3.89
N ASP A 177 19.27 2.92 -4.15
CA ASP A 177 19.32 1.81 -5.11
C ASP A 177 19.26 0.43 -4.46
N VAL A 178 19.19 0.36 -3.12
CA VAL A 178 19.15 -0.91 -2.39
C VAL A 178 17.95 -1.75 -2.82
N VAL A 179 18.20 -2.87 -3.49
CA VAL A 179 17.15 -3.80 -3.92
C VAL A 179 16.90 -4.85 -2.85
N VAL A 180 15.63 -5.04 -2.48
CA VAL A 180 15.21 -6.07 -1.53
C VAL A 180 14.79 -7.31 -2.32
N THR A 181 15.65 -8.33 -2.27
CA THR A 181 15.39 -9.65 -2.88
C THR A 181 14.49 -10.52 -2.01
N LYS A 182 14.60 -10.40 -0.68
CA LYS A 182 13.78 -11.14 0.29
C LYS A 182 13.35 -10.23 1.45
N PRO A 183 12.09 -9.74 1.47
CA PRO A 183 11.62 -8.87 2.53
C PRO A 183 11.48 -9.61 3.87
N ASN A 184 11.83 -8.94 4.97
CA ASN A 184 11.62 -9.45 6.34
C ASN A 184 10.27 -9.00 6.88
N ARG A 185 9.32 -9.93 7.00
CA ARG A 185 7.94 -9.65 7.42
C ARG A 185 7.82 -9.10 8.84
N GLU A 186 8.64 -9.57 9.78
CA GLU A 186 8.56 -9.09 11.17
C GLU A 186 9.05 -7.64 11.27
N ARG A 187 10.11 -7.27 10.55
CA ARG A 187 10.57 -5.88 10.49
C ARG A 187 9.56 -4.97 9.80
N GLN A 188 8.97 -5.40 8.68
CA GLN A 188 7.88 -4.65 8.04
C GLN A 188 6.66 -4.49 8.96
N LYS A 189 6.36 -5.49 9.80
CA LYS A 189 5.31 -5.42 10.81
C LYS A 189 5.65 -4.39 11.89
N LEU A 190 6.90 -4.37 12.39
CA LEU A 190 7.36 -3.36 13.34
C LEU A 190 7.21 -1.93 12.80
N MET A 191 7.49 -1.69 11.51
CA MET A 191 7.29 -0.37 10.88
C MET A 191 5.84 0.14 11.02
N ARG A 192 4.86 -0.76 10.95
CA ARG A 192 3.44 -0.42 11.12
C ARG A 192 3.04 -0.34 12.59
N GLU A 193 3.30 -1.40 13.36
CA GLU A 193 2.83 -1.52 14.76
C GLU A 193 3.49 -0.49 15.69
N GLN A 194 4.74 -0.09 15.42
CA GLN A 194 5.44 0.96 16.17
C GLN A 194 5.21 2.37 15.60
N ASN A 195 4.21 2.56 14.73
CA ASN A 195 3.80 3.84 14.16
C ASN A 195 4.85 4.59 13.33
N ILE A 196 5.93 3.93 12.89
CA ILE A 196 6.95 4.56 12.05
C ILE A 196 6.34 5.05 10.73
N LEU A 197 5.52 4.22 10.07
CA LEU A 197 4.84 4.62 8.83
C LEU A 197 3.98 5.88 9.00
N ALA A 198 3.32 6.03 10.15
CA ALA A 198 2.54 7.22 10.48
C ALA A 198 3.44 8.47 10.51
N GLN A 199 4.61 8.36 11.14
CA GLN A 199 5.57 9.47 11.20
C GLN A 199 6.19 9.78 9.84
N ILE A 200 6.47 8.77 9.01
CA ILE A 200 6.94 8.98 7.63
C ILE A 200 5.93 9.81 6.84
N PHE A 201 4.64 9.47 6.90
CA PHE A 201 3.60 10.31 6.30
C PHE A 201 3.47 11.68 6.97
N GLY A 202 3.76 11.78 8.27
CA GLY A 202 3.89 13.06 8.97
C GLY A 202 4.96 13.94 8.34
N ILE A 203 6.15 13.39 8.07
CA ILE A 203 7.26 14.11 7.42
C ILE A 203 6.90 14.48 5.98
N LEU A 204 6.19 13.62 5.25
CA LEU A 204 5.73 13.92 3.90
C LEU A 204 4.67 15.02 3.85
N LYS A 205 3.89 15.23 4.92
CA LYS A 205 2.78 16.21 4.96
C LYS A 205 3.14 17.52 5.64
N ALA A 206 3.84 17.46 6.77
CA ALA A 206 4.09 18.59 7.66
C ALA A 206 4.72 19.81 6.96
N PRO A 207 5.72 19.65 6.07
CA PRO A 207 6.34 20.80 5.41
C PRO A 207 5.41 21.55 4.43
N PHE A 208 4.37 20.89 3.92
CA PHE A 208 3.46 21.44 2.90
C PHE A 208 2.10 21.86 3.46
N LYS A 209 1.84 21.62 4.74
CA LYS A 209 0.58 22.06 5.37
C LYS A 209 0.65 23.55 5.62
N ASP A 210 -0.36 24.26 5.11
CA ASP A 210 -0.54 25.67 5.38
C ASP A 210 -1.06 25.85 6.81
N LYS A 211 -0.29 26.57 7.64
CA LYS A 211 -0.75 26.95 8.98
C LYS A 211 -1.44 28.29 8.90
N ALA A 212 -2.59 28.39 9.58
CA ALA A 212 -3.48 29.54 9.70
C ALA A 212 -2.74 30.91 9.70
N GLY A 213 -2.43 31.42 8.50
CA GLY A 213 -1.83 32.74 8.28
C GLY A 213 -0.29 32.83 8.19
N GLU A 214 0.48 31.75 8.41
CA GLU A 214 1.96 31.78 8.35
C GLU A 214 2.57 31.20 7.05
N GLY A 215 1.77 30.57 6.19
CA GLY A 215 2.24 29.96 4.95
C GLY A 215 2.85 28.57 5.17
N SER A 216 2.84 27.74 4.12
CA SER A 216 3.54 26.45 4.10
C SER A 216 5.06 26.65 4.17
N MET A 217 5.75 25.87 5.02
CA MET A 217 7.22 25.90 5.15
C MET A 217 7.93 25.64 3.80
N LEU A 218 7.38 24.75 3.00
CA LEU A 218 7.86 24.41 1.66
C LEU A 218 6.70 24.39 0.68
N ARG A 219 6.93 24.89 -0.54
CA ARG A 219 6.07 24.60 -1.69
C ARG A 219 6.71 23.50 -2.52
N LEU A 220 5.88 22.64 -3.12
CA LEU A 220 6.38 21.54 -3.95
C LEU A 220 7.18 22.05 -5.15
N GLU A 221 6.81 23.22 -5.68
CA GLU A 221 7.49 23.88 -6.81
C GLU A 221 8.92 24.33 -6.48
N ASP A 222 9.19 24.65 -5.20
CA ASP A 222 10.51 25.12 -4.75
C ASP A 222 11.53 23.97 -4.59
N LEU A 223 11.09 22.71 -4.61
CA LEU A 223 11.97 21.54 -4.47
C LEU A 223 12.98 21.37 -5.62
N GLY A 224 12.80 22.10 -6.72
CA GLY A 224 13.78 22.17 -7.82
C GLY A 224 15.03 22.99 -7.48
N ASP A 225 14.99 23.83 -6.44
CA ASP A 225 16.09 24.70 -6.05
C ASP A 225 17.13 23.94 -5.19
N GLN A 226 18.41 24.17 -5.47
CA GLN A 226 19.55 23.57 -4.75
C GLN A 226 19.51 23.85 -3.24
N ARG A 227 18.90 24.98 -2.81
CA ARG A 227 18.71 25.30 -1.39
C ARG A 227 17.90 24.23 -0.64
N TYR A 228 16.97 23.58 -1.33
CA TYR A 228 16.09 22.55 -0.76
C TYR A 228 16.54 21.12 -1.06
N ALA A 229 17.70 20.92 -1.69
CA ALA A 229 18.25 19.60 -2.00
C ALA A 229 18.30 18.64 -0.79
N PRO A 230 18.67 19.07 0.44
CA PRO A 230 18.62 18.19 1.61
C PRO A 230 17.20 17.73 1.98
N TYR A 231 16.18 18.57 1.76
CA TYR A 231 14.79 18.19 2.00
C TYR A 231 14.29 17.25 0.91
N LYS A 232 14.62 17.51 -0.35
CA LYS A 232 14.33 16.61 -1.47
C LYS A 232 14.90 15.20 -1.21
N TYR A 233 16.13 15.11 -0.71
CA TYR A 233 16.75 13.83 -0.35
C TYR A 233 16.00 13.12 0.80
N ILE A 234 15.61 13.83 1.86
CA ILE A 234 14.77 13.26 2.94
C ILE A 234 13.46 12.70 2.39
N LEU A 235 12.77 13.42 1.51
CA LEU A 235 11.51 12.96 0.91
C LEU A 235 11.73 11.69 0.06
N ARG A 236 12.81 11.63 -0.72
CA ARG A 236 13.19 10.42 -1.49
C ARG A 236 13.41 9.22 -0.57
N LEU A 237 14.12 9.42 0.55
CA LEU A 237 14.32 8.35 1.54
C LEU A 237 13.00 7.89 2.15
N CYS A 238 12.08 8.82 2.49
CA CYS A 238 10.75 8.49 2.99
C CYS A 238 9.97 7.59 2.01
N TYR A 239 9.93 7.94 0.72
CA TYR A 239 9.29 7.11 -0.30
C TYR A 239 9.99 5.75 -0.47
N ARG A 240 11.32 5.71 -0.38
CA ARG A 240 12.06 4.44 -0.43
C ARG A 240 11.73 3.52 0.76
N VAL A 241 11.62 4.06 1.97
CA VAL A 241 11.16 3.32 3.17
C VAL A 241 9.75 2.77 2.95
N LEU A 242 8.83 3.58 2.39
CA LEU A 242 7.46 3.14 2.09
C LEU A 242 7.47 1.99 1.08
N ARG A 243 8.27 2.11 0.00
CA ARG A 243 8.40 1.08 -1.04
C ARG A 243 8.84 -0.27 -0.47
N HIS A 244 9.85 -0.29 0.40
CA HIS A 244 10.30 -1.54 1.02
C HIS A 244 9.33 -2.07 2.09
N SER A 245 8.61 -1.17 2.77
CA SER A 245 7.64 -1.55 3.82
C SER A 245 6.39 -2.21 3.26
N GLN A 246 6.02 -1.95 2.00
CA GLN A 246 4.83 -2.51 1.35
C GLN A 246 5.06 -3.77 0.51
N GLN A 247 6.32 -4.07 0.19
CA GLN A 247 6.68 -5.20 -0.68
C GLN A 247 6.13 -6.52 -0.11
N ASP A 248 5.30 -7.21 -0.90
CA ASP A 248 4.64 -8.47 -0.59
C ASP A 248 3.85 -8.50 0.75
N TYR A 249 3.41 -7.33 1.24
CA TYR A 249 2.70 -7.26 2.53
C TYR A 249 1.38 -6.47 2.48
N ARG A 250 0.28 -7.21 2.29
CA ARG A 250 -1.09 -6.72 2.15
C ARG A 250 -1.52 -5.71 3.24
N LYS A 251 -1.27 -6.00 4.52
CA LYS A 251 -1.69 -5.12 5.64
C LYS A 251 -1.00 -3.75 5.58
N ASN A 252 0.27 -3.71 5.16
CA ASN A 252 0.99 -2.45 4.99
C ASN A 252 0.53 -1.69 3.75
N GLN A 253 0.24 -2.40 2.66
CA GLN A 253 -0.34 -1.79 1.45
C GLN A 253 -1.70 -1.12 1.75
N GLU A 254 -2.59 -1.77 2.51
CA GLU A 254 -3.87 -1.18 2.93
C GLU A 254 -3.68 0.06 3.82
N TYR A 255 -2.69 0.04 4.70
CA TYR A 255 -2.36 1.19 5.53
C TYR A 255 -1.88 2.38 4.68
N ILE A 256 -0.94 2.14 3.76
CA ILE A 256 -0.35 3.14 2.86
C ILE A 256 -1.40 3.70 1.90
N ALA A 257 -2.31 2.86 1.38
CA ALA A 257 -3.38 3.27 0.48
C ALA A 257 -4.34 4.31 1.09
N LYS A 258 -4.49 4.38 2.42
CA LYS A 258 -5.26 5.45 3.09
C LYS A 258 -4.67 6.85 2.88
N HIS A 259 -3.40 6.93 2.47
CA HIS A 259 -2.70 8.18 2.21
C HIS A 259 -2.38 8.38 0.72
N PHE A 260 -3.09 7.67 -0.17
CA PHE A 260 -2.91 7.75 -1.61
C PHE A 260 -2.95 9.19 -2.15
N CYS A 261 -3.93 9.99 -1.75
CA CYS A 261 -4.07 11.38 -2.21
C CYS A 261 -2.82 12.24 -1.94
N VAL A 262 -2.11 11.98 -0.83
CA VAL A 262 -0.90 12.74 -0.47
C VAL A 262 0.25 12.34 -1.37
N MET A 263 0.39 11.05 -1.68
CA MET A 263 1.43 10.58 -2.59
C MET A 263 1.17 11.13 -4.00
N GLN A 264 -0.08 11.15 -4.45
CA GLN A 264 -0.46 11.71 -5.75
C GLN A 264 -0.14 13.19 -5.91
N SER A 265 -0.43 14.02 -4.89
CA SER A 265 -0.13 15.46 -4.97
C SER A 265 1.36 15.76 -5.09
N GLN A 266 2.23 14.78 -4.78
CA GLN A 266 3.67 14.93 -4.78
C GLN A 266 4.35 14.23 -5.97
N ILE A 267 3.58 13.67 -6.91
CA ILE A 267 4.10 13.10 -8.16
C ILE A 267 4.68 14.22 -9.03
N GLY A 268 5.77 13.91 -9.74
CA GLY A 268 6.34 14.80 -10.74
C GLY A 268 7.27 15.88 -10.20
N TYR A 269 7.65 15.79 -8.93
CA TYR A 269 8.65 16.64 -8.27
C TYR A 269 9.98 15.90 -8.03
N ASP A 270 10.19 14.75 -8.67
CA ASP A 270 11.42 13.97 -8.62
C ASP A 270 11.82 13.56 -7.17
N ILE A 271 10.81 13.07 -6.44
CA ILE A 271 10.93 12.58 -5.06
C ILE A 271 10.66 11.07 -4.93
N LEU A 272 10.58 10.32 -6.04
CA LEU A 272 10.35 8.86 -6.07
C LEU A 272 8.96 8.42 -5.57
N ALA A 273 7.97 9.31 -5.64
CA ALA A 273 6.58 8.98 -5.30
C ALA A 273 5.99 7.99 -6.31
N GLU A 274 6.35 8.16 -7.58
CA GLU A 274 5.95 7.34 -8.72
C GLU A 274 6.26 5.85 -8.50
N ASP A 275 7.50 5.48 -8.19
CA ASP A 275 7.92 4.09 -7.99
C ASP A 275 7.16 3.41 -6.84
N THR A 276 6.84 4.17 -5.78
CA THR A 276 6.10 3.68 -4.62
C THR A 276 4.64 3.42 -4.97
N ILE A 277 4.03 4.33 -5.74
CA ILE A 277 2.64 4.20 -6.19
C ILE A 277 2.51 3.03 -7.17
N THR A 278 3.40 2.90 -8.14
CA THR A 278 3.37 1.79 -9.09
C THR A 278 3.50 0.46 -8.39
N ALA A 279 4.42 0.34 -7.44
CA ALA A 279 4.56 -0.88 -6.63
C ALA A 279 3.33 -1.15 -5.73
N LEU A 280 2.60 -0.11 -5.29
CA LEU A 280 1.38 -0.25 -4.50
C LEU A 280 0.19 -0.72 -5.36
N LEU A 281 0.10 -0.24 -6.59
CA LEU A 281 -1.02 -0.52 -7.50
C LEU A 281 -0.85 -1.86 -8.23
N HIS A 282 0.40 -2.29 -8.44
CA HIS A 282 0.70 -3.58 -9.07
C HIS A 282 0.03 -4.74 -8.31
N ASN A 283 -0.77 -5.53 -9.01
CA ASN A 283 -1.44 -6.75 -8.51
C ASN A 283 -2.36 -6.57 -7.28
N ASN A 284 -2.91 -5.37 -7.06
CA ASN A 284 -3.75 -5.05 -5.89
C ASN A 284 -5.20 -4.65 -6.22
N ARG A 285 -5.94 -5.53 -6.92
CA ARG A 285 -7.34 -5.31 -7.34
C ARG A 285 -8.26 -4.67 -6.28
N LYS A 286 -8.26 -5.19 -5.05
CA LYS A 286 -9.13 -4.68 -3.98
C LYS A 286 -8.79 -3.26 -3.53
N LEU A 287 -7.51 -2.85 -3.64
CA LEU A 287 -7.13 -1.46 -3.35
C LEU A 287 -7.57 -0.54 -4.48
N LEU A 288 -7.41 -1.00 -5.72
CA LEU A 288 -7.82 -0.27 -6.91
C LEU A 288 -9.32 0.04 -6.87
N GLU A 289 -10.15 -0.98 -6.64
CA GLU A 289 -11.60 -0.82 -6.59
C GLU A 289 -12.08 0.08 -5.43
N LYS A 290 -11.37 0.10 -4.30
CA LYS A 290 -11.78 0.86 -3.11
C LYS A 290 -11.27 2.30 -3.09
N HIS A 291 -10.05 2.52 -3.57
CA HIS A 291 -9.37 3.79 -3.42
C HIS A 291 -9.36 4.61 -4.69
N ILE A 292 -9.43 4.02 -5.90
CA ILE A 292 -9.38 4.80 -7.15
C ILE A 292 -10.72 5.46 -7.45
N THR A 293 -10.74 6.79 -7.38
CA THR A 293 -11.91 7.62 -7.69
C THR A 293 -11.71 8.49 -8.94
N ALA A 294 -12.79 9.06 -9.48
CA ALA A 294 -12.75 9.97 -10.64
C ALA A 294 -11.76 11.14 -10.46
N LYS A 295 -11.74 11.74 -9.27
CA LYS A 295 -10.84 12.86 -8.92
C LYS A 295 -9.36 12.48 -9.02
N GLU A 296 -9.06 11.22 -8.73
CA GLU A 296 -7.69 10.70 -8.73
C GLU A 296 -7.20 10.48 -10.16
N ILE A 297 -8.06 9.94 -11.02
CA ILE A 297 -7.78 9.82 -12.46
C ILE A 297 -7.59 11.22 -13.07
N GLU A 298 -8.46 12.18 -12.75
CA GLU A 298 -8.32 13.57 -13.22
C GLU A 298 -6.96 14.19 -12.81
N THR A 299 -6.54 13.98 -11.57
CA THR A 299 -5.23 14.45 -11.09
C THR A 299 -4.08 13.80 -11.87
N PHE A 300 -4.17 12.49 -12.16
CA PHE A 300 -3.19 11.79 -12.99
C PHE A 300 -3.15 12.31 -14.43
N VAL A 301 -4.30 12.59 -15.03
CA VAL A 301 -4.37 13.16 -16.39
C VAL A 301 -3.74 14.56 -16.43
N ASN A 302 -3.97 15.39 -15.40
CA ASN A 302 -3.31 16.68 -15.28
C ASN A 302 -1.79 16.58 -15.08
N LEU A 303 -1.31 15.58 -14.34
CA LEU A 303 0.13 15.29 -14.20
C LEU A 303 0.74 14.84 -15.53
N LEU A 304 0.04 13.98 -16.28
CA LEU A 304 0.46 13.53 -17.61
C LEU A 304 0.54 14.72 -18.58
N ARG A 305 -0.42 15.65 -18.53
CA ARG A 305 -0.39 16.90 -19.32
C ARG A 305 0.81 17.77 -18.98
N ARG A 306 1.22 17.85 -17.71
CA ARG A 306 2.33 18.71 -17.25
C ARG A 306 3.72 18.13 -17.55
N ASN A 307 3.91 16.84 -17.30
CA ASN A 307 5.24 16.22 -17.38
C ASN A 307 5.46 15.41 -18.68
N ARG A 308 4.38 15.00 -19.38
CA ARG A 308 4.41 14.19 -20.61
C ARG A 308 5.32 12.95 -20.56
N GLU A 309 5.58 12.43 -19.37
CA GLU A 309 6.47 11.30 -19.19
C GLU A 309 5.74 9.99 -19.56
N PRO A 310 6.30 9.15 -20.46
CA PRO A 310 5.62 7.92 -20.93
C PRO A 310 5.29 6.93 -19.81
N ARG A 311 6.03 6.96 -18.69
CA ARG A 311 5.84 6.06 -17.54
C ARG A 311 4.45 6.23 -16.90
N PHE A 312 3.86 7.42 -16.94
CA PHE A 312 2.52 7.66 -16.40
C PHE A 312 1.42 6.96 -17.21
N LEU A 313 1.61 6.81 -18.52
CA LEU A 313 0.69 6.02 -19.37
C LEU A 313 0.76 4.54 -19.01
N ASP A 314 1.94 4.03 -18.70
CA ASP A 314 2.12 2.65 -18.22
C ASP A 314 1.39 2.44 -16.88
N TYR A 315 1.41 3.44 -16.00
CA TYR A 315 0.66 3.37 -14.73
C TYR A 315 -0.86 3.37 -14.95
N LEU A 316 -1.38 4.18 -15.88
CA LEU A 316 -2.79 4.11 -16.27
C LEU A 316 -3.13 2.74 -16.87
N SER A 317 -2.21 2.15 -17.62
CA SER A 317 -2.35 0.81 -18.20
C SER A 317 -2.41 -0.28 -17.10
N ASP A 318 -1.56 -0.17 -16.07
CA ASP A 318 -1.57 -1.05 -14.90
C ASP A 318 -2.80 -0.85 -14.00
N LEU A 319 -3.41 0.33 -14.01
CA LEU A 319 -4.68 0.57 -13.30
C LEU A 319 -5.87 -0.15 -13.96
N CYS A 320 -5.84 -0.32 -15.29
CA CYS A 320 -6.89 -1.04 -16.04
C CYS A 320 -6.88 -2.56 -15.78
N VAL A 321 -5.72 -3.13 -15.44
CA VAL A 321 -5.52 -4.59 -15.35
C VAL A 321 -4.83 -4.97 -14.04
N SER A 322 -5.44 -5.90 -13.30
CA SER A 322 -4.83 -6.47 -12.10
C SER A 322 -4.76 -7.99 -12.21
N ASN A 323 -3.59 -8.60 -12.00
CA ASN A 323 -3.36 -10.05 -12.18
C ASN A 323 -3.91 -10.57 -13.51
N THR A 324 -3.64 -9.88 -14.63
CA THR A 324 -4.15 -10.21 -15.98
C THR A 324 -5.68 -10.17 -16.15
N THR A 325 -6.43 -9.71 -15.14
CA THR A 325 -7.88 -9.52 -15.21
C THR A 325 -8.24 -8.04 -15.32
N ALA A 326 -9.23 -7.72 -16.16
CA ALA A 326 -9.74 -6.36 -16.28
C ALA A 326 -10.47 -5.91 -15.00
N ILE A 327 -10.38 -4.62 -14.68
CA ILE A 327 -11.21 -3.96 -13.66
C ILE A 327 -12.19 -3.02 -14.37
N PRO A 328 -13.45 -3.45 -14.61
CA PRO A 328 -14.41 -2.69 -15.43
C PRO A 328 -14.66 -1.27 -14.94
N VAL A 329 -14.76 -1.08 -13.61
CA VAL A 329 -15.02 0.24 -12.99
C VAL A 329 -13.88 1.22 -13.27
N THR A 330 -12.64 0.77 -13.09
CA THR A 330 -11.45 1.61 -13.32
C THR A 330 -11.25 1.87 -14.81
N GLN A 331 -11.47 0.85 -15.67
CA GLN A 331 -11.45 1.02 -17.12
C GLN A 331 -12.46 2.07 -17.57
N GLU A 332 -13.71 2.00 -17.10
CA GLU A 332 -14.76 2.97 -17.46
C GLU A 332 -14.37 4.40 -17.09
N LEU A 333 -13.83 4.60 -15.88
CA LEU A 333 -13.35 5.91 -15.44
C LEU A 333 -12.22 6.42 -16.34
N ILE A 334 -11.20 5.59 -16.59
CA ILE A 334 -10.07 5.97 -17.45
C ILE A 334 -10.54 6.30 -18.87
N CYS A 335 -11.47 5.52 -19.44
CA CYS A 335 -12.07 5.79 -20.75
C CYS A 335 -12.75 7.16 -20.79
N LYS A 336 -13.59 7.46 -19.81
CA LYS A 336 -14.31 8.75 -19.75
C LYS A 336 -13.37 9.94 -19.65
N PHE A 337 -12.28 9.84 -18.88
CA PHE A 337 -11.34 10.95 -18.69
C PHE A 337 -10.34 11.08 -19.83
N MET A 338 -9.75 9.99 -20.31
CA MET A 338 -8.73 10.03 -21.36
C MET A 338 -9.32 10.35 -22.74
N LEU A 339 -10.48 9.80 -23.07
CA LEU A 339 -11.14 10.01 -24.37
C LEU A 339 -12.06 11.23 -24.36
N SER A 340 -12.06 12.01 -23.27
CA SER A 340 -12.77 13.28 -23.21
C SER A 340 -12.14 14.27 -24.20
N PRO A 341 -12.95 15.03 -24.98
CA PRO A 341 -12.42 16.01 -25.93
C PRO A 341 -11.58 17.10 -25.24
N GLY A 342 -11.80 17.36 -23.95
CA GLY A 342 -10.99 18.29 -23.16
C GLY A 342 -9.56 17.81 -22.86
N ASN A 343 -9.24 16.53 -23.11
CA ASN A 343 -7.92 15.92 -22.88
C ASN A 343 -7.28 15.36 -24.15
N ALA A 344 -7.84 15.68 -25.33
CA ALA A 344 -7.36 15.23 -26.63
C ALA A 344 -5.95 15.76 -26.97
N ASP A 345 -5.48 16.81 -26.29
CA ASP A 345 -4.14 17.39 -26.43
C ASP A 345 -3.01 16.49 -25.90
N ILE A 346 -3.36 15.53 -25.03
CA ILE A 346 -2.43 14.59 -24.41
C ILE A 346 -2.19 13.35 -25.31
N LEU A 347 -3.14 13.05 -26.19
CA LEU A 347 -3.12 11.89 -27.06
C LEU A 347 -2.50 12.21 -28.42
N ILE A 348 -1.70 11.29 -28.95
CA ILE A 348 -1.22 11.33 -30.32
C ILE A 348 -2.35 10.87 -31.25
N GLN A 349 -2.73 11.72 -32.20
CA GLN A 349 -3.72 11.40 -33.22
C GLN A 349 -3.06 10.61 -34.35
N THR A 350 -3.66 9.49 -34.73
CA THR A 350 -3.24 8.68 -35.88
C THR A 350 -4.21 8.96 -37.02
N LYS A 351 -3.68 9.34 -38.19
CA LYS A 351 -4.49 9.52 -39.41
C LYS A 351 -3.85 8.79 -40.57
N LEU A 352 -4.68 8.16 -41.38
CA LEU A 352 -4.29 7.63 -42.68
C LEU A 352 -4.44 8.76 -43.70
N VAL A 353 -3.35 9.14 -44.36
CA VAL A 353 -3.37 10.15 -45.42
C VAL A 353 -3.05 9.44 -46.73
N SER A 354 -4.00 9.47 -47.66
CA SER A 354 -3.76 9.08 -49.04
C SER A 354 -3.22 10.29 -49.80
N MET A 355 -2.05 10.15 -50.40
CA MET A 355 -1.47 11.14 -51.32
C MET A 355 -2.14 11.00 -52.70
N GLN A 356 -3.43 11.32 -52.79
CA GLN A 356 -4.02 11.60 -54.11
C GLN A 356 -3.56 13.00 -54.53
N MET A 357 -2.62 13.06 -55.47
CA MET A 357 -2.33 14.31 -56.16
C MET A 357 -3.58 14.73 -56.96
N ASP A 358 -4.33 15.70 -56.42
CA ASP A 358 -5.28 16.50 -57.20
C ASP A 358 -4.48 17.40 -58.17
N ASN A 359 -3.98 16.82 -59.26
CA ASN A 359 -3.44 17.57 -60.39
C ASN A 359 -4.37 17.35 -61.60
N PRO A 360 -5.24 18.32 -61.96
CA PRO A 360 -6.29 18.08 -62.96
C PRO A 360 -5.84 18.00 -64.42
N LEU A 361 -4.55 17.88 -64.73
CA LEU A 361 -4.05 17.96 -66.10
C LEU A 361 -2.87 17.00 -66.36
N GLU A 362 -3.15 16.04 -67.25
CA GLU A 362 -2.25 15.27 -68.14
C GLU A 362 -1.71 13.87 -67.74
N CYS A 363 -2.30 12.88 -68.46
CA CYS A 363 -1.71 11.72 -69.15
C CYS A 363 -0.97 10.59 -68.39
N SER A 364 -1.71 9.50 -68.17
CA SER A 364 -1.47 8.12 -68.64
C SER A 364 -0.07 7.72 -69.17
N VAL A 365 0.85 7.25 -68.30
CA VAL A 365 1.70 6.07 -68.59
C VAL A 365 2.37 5.55 -67.31
N LEU A 366 2.08 4.28 -66.97
CA LEU A 366 2.87 3.36 -66.15
C LEU A 366 3.47 3.91 -64.83
N GLN A 367 2.67 3.87 -63.76
CA GLN A 367 3.21 3.70 -62.41
C GLN A 367 2.44 2.60 -61.71
N ASP A 368 3.20 1.73 -61.06
CA ASP A 368 2.76 0.67 -60.18
C ASP A 368 2.09 1.37 -58.97
N ASP A 369 0.81 1.71 -59.10
CA ASP A 369 0.01 2.41 -58.08
C ASP A 369 -0.24 1.45 -56.90
N MET A 370 0.82 1.21 -56.12
CA MET A 370 0.67 0.99 -54.70
C MET A 370 0.14 2.31 -54.15
N ASP A 371 -1.16 2.39 -53.87
CA ASP A 371 -1.73 3.45 -53.04
C ASP A 371 -0.84 3.55 -51.77
N GLU A 372 0.09 4.51 -51.73
CA GLU A 372 0.94 4.72 -50.57
C GLU A 372 0.12 5.43 -49.51
N GLU A 373 -0.81 4.69 -48.92
CA GLU A 373 -1.46 5.07 -47.68
C GLU A 373 -0.37 5.20 -46.61
N GLU A 374 -0.09 6.44 -46.21
CA GLU A 374 0.93 6.72 -45.21
C GLU A 374 0.25 7.10 -43.90
N VAL A 375 0.72 6.49 -42.80
CA VAL A 375 0.24 6.78 -41.46
C VAL A 375 0.98 8.01 -40.93
N TRP A 376 0.21 9.05 -40.63
CA TRP A 376 0.68 10.29 -40.04
C TRP A 376 0.32 10.34 -38.56
N LEU A 377 1.30 10.72 -37.75
CA LEU A 377 1.12 10.98 -36.32
C LEU A 377 1.10 12.48 -36.10
N TYR A 378 0.05 12.97 -35.45
CA TYR A 378 -0.08 14.37 -35.03
C TYR A 378 -0.09 14.44 -33.52
N TRP A 379 0.78 15.26 -32.95
CA TRP A 379 0.86 15.50 -31.51
C TRP A 379 1.09 16.96 -31.22
N ILE A 380 0.66 17.41 -30.05
CA ILE A 380 1.00 18.73 -29.53
C ILE A 380 2.22 18.53 -28.65
N ASP A 381 3.21 19.43 -28.62
CA ASP A 381 4.36 19.33 -27.71
C ASP A 381 4.08 19.98 -26.32
N SER A 382 5.11 20.07 -25.48
CA SER A 382 5.09 20.75 -24.18
C SER A 382 4.84 22.26 -24.28
N ASN A 383 5.32 22.91 -25.36
CA ASN A 383 5.14 24.32 -25.68
C ASN A 383 3.78 24.62 -26.36
N LYS A 384 2.92 23.61 -26.51
CA LYS A 384 1.62 23.66 -27.18
C LYS A 384 1.71 23.85 -28.69
N GLU A 385 2.84 23.48 -29.30
CA GLU A 385 3.01 23.54 -30.74
C GLU A 385 2.51 22.24 -31.39
N PRO A 386 1.68 22.31 -32.45
CA PRO A 386 1.24 21.13 -33.18
C PRO A 386 2.36 20.64 -34.12
N HIS A 387 2.71 19.37 -33.98
CA HIS A 387 3.64 18.67 -34.85
C HIS A 387 2.91 17.54 -35.59
N GLY A 388 3.34 17.27 -36.82
CA GLY A 388 2.83 16.18 -37.64
C GLY A 388 3.98 15.56 -38.41
N LYS A 389 4.14 14.23 -38.32
CA LYS A 389 5.19 13.51 -39.03
C LYS A 389 4.73 12.13 -39.44
N ALA A 390 5.18 11.69 -40.61
CA ALA A 390 4.94 10.34 -41.09
C ALA A 390 5.66 9.30 -40.22
N ILE A 391 5.01 8.16 -39.96
CA ILE A 391 5.56 7.10 -39.10
C ILE A 391 6.87 6.52 -39.67
N ARG A 392 7.00 6.44 -41.00
CA ARG A 392 8.20 5.94 -41.69
C ARG A 392 9.40 6.85 -41.42
N HIS A 393 9.20 8.17 -41.53
CA HIS A 393 10.23 9.17 -41.23
C HIS A 393 10.60 9.20 -39.74
N LEU A 394 9.62 9.11 -38.84
CA LEU A 394 9.87 8.98 -37.39
C LEU A 394 10.74 7.76 -37.06
N ALA A 395 10.44 6.61 -37.67
CA ALA A 395 11.19 5.37 -37.43
C ALA A 395 12.63 5.46 -37.96
N GLN A 396 12.83 6.10 -39.11
CA GLN A 396 14.15 6.30 -39.68
C GLN A 396 15.01 7.25 -38.84
N GLU A 397 14.47 8.41 -38.46
CA GLU A 397 15.21 9.39 -37.65
C GLU A 397 15.47 8.91 -36.22
N ALA A 398 14.56 8.13 -35.63
CA ALA A 398 14.81 7.46 -34.35
C ALA A 398 15.96 6.44 -34.45
N LYS A 399 16.08 5.73 -35.59
CA LYS A 399 17.19 4.81 -35.86
C LYS A 399 18.51 5.54 -36.08
N GLU A 400 18.45 6.75 -36.65
CA GLU A 400 19.60 7.64 -36.84
C GLU A 400 20.05 8.33 -35.53
N GLY A 401 19.30 8.16 -34.43
CA GLY A 401 19.69 8.55 -33.07
C GLY A 401 19.04 9.84 -32.57
N THR A 402 18.03 10.36 -33.24
CA THR A 402 17.27 11.53 -32.80
C THR A 402 16.48 11.19 -31.53
N LYS A 403 16.93 11.71 -30.38
CA LYS A 403 16.31 11.43 -29.06
C LYS A 403 14.84 11.85 -28.98
N ALA A 404 14.48 13.00 -29.58
CA ALA A 404 13.10 13.51 -29.54
C ALA A 404 12.11 12.56 -30.25
N ASP A 405 12.48 12.03 -31.41
CA ASP A 405 11.65 11.08 -32.16
C ASP A 405 11.53 9.73 -31.45
N LEU A 406 12.61 9.28 -30.79
CA LEU A 406 12.59 8.07 -29.95
C LEU A 406 11.62 8.24 -28.76
N GLU A 407 11.59 9.41 -28.12
CA GLU A 407 10.67 9.73 -27.03
C GLU A 407 9.20 9.75 -27.51
N VAL A 408 8.93 10.34 -28.68
CA VAL A 408 7.58 10.36 -29.29
C VAL A 408 7.11 8.94 -29.63
N LEU A 409 7.96 8.11 -30.24
CA LEU A 409 7.65 6.70 -30.52
C LEU A 409 7.44 5.88 -29.25
N THR A 410 8.24 6.15 -28.22
CA THR A 410 8.09 5.50 -26.92
C THR A 410 6.75 5.87 -26.30
N TYR A 411 6.38 7.15 -26.30
CA TYR A 411 5.09 7.63 -25.82
C TYR A 411 3.92 6.99 -26.60
N TYR A 412 4.01 6.95 -27.93
CA TYR A 412 3.00 6.32 -28.79
C TYR A 412 2.83 4.82 -28.46
N ARG A 413 3.92 4.10 -28.21
CA ARG A 413 3.88 2.69 -27.79
C ARG A 413 3.13 2.50 -26.47
N TYR A 414 3.39 3.37 -25.48
CA TYR A 414 2.67 3.32 -24.20
C TYR A 414 1.19 3.70 -24.35
N GLN A 415 0.86 4.65 -25.24
CA GLN A 415 -0.52 5.01 -25.56
C GLN A 415 -1.28 3.82 -26.18
N LEU A 416 -0.67 3.11 -27.14
CA LEU A 416 -1.26 1.92 -27.74
C LEU A 416 -1.46 0.79 -26.73
N ASN A 417 -0.51 0.58 -25.82
CA ASN A 417 -0.65 -0.38 -24.73
C ASN A 417 -1.82 -0.01 -23.81
N LEU A 418 -1.96 1.27 -23.45
CA LEU A 418 -3.10 1.77 -22.69
C LEU A 418 -4.43 1.50 -23.42
N PHE A 419 -4.53 1.81 -24.72
CA PHE A 419 -5.74 1.53 -25.52
C PHE A 419 -6.08 0.04 -25.54
N ALA A 420 -5.09 -0.83 -25.75
CA ALA A 420 -5.31 -2.28 -25.72
C ALA A 420 -5.87 -2.75 -24.37
N ARG A 421 -5.35 -2.23 -23.25
CA ARG A 421 -5.84 -2.58 -21.90
C ARG A 421 -7.17 -1.92 -21.53
N MET A 422 -7.50 -0.77 -22.11
CA MET A 422 -8.81 -0.13 -21.97
C MET A 422 -9.92 -0.92 -22.67
N CYS A 423 -9.61 -1.55 -23.81
CA CYS A 423 -10.56 -2.37 -24.58
C CYS A 423 -10.68 -3.83 -24.09
N LEU A 424 -9.87 -4.24 -23.12
CA LEU A 424 -9.86 -5.61 -22.58
C LEU A 424 -11.25 -5.99 -22.04
N ASP A 425 -11.64 -7.26 -22.22
CA ASP A 425 -12.95 -7.82 -21.82
C ASP A 425 -14.19 -7.11 -22.42
N ARG A 426 -14.08 -6.64 -23.67
CA ARG A 426 -15.19 -6.06 -24.47
C ARG A 426 -15.77 -4.78 -23.86
N GLN A 427 -14.91 -3.89 -23.38
CA GLN A 427 -15.33 -2.57 -22.92
C GLN A 427 -15.75 -1.68 -24.11
N TYR A 428 -17.03 -1.75 -24.50
CA TYR A 428 -17.56 -1.06 -25.70
C TYR A 428 -17.46 0.47 -25.63
N LEU A 429 -17.37 1.05 -24.44
CA LEU A 429 -17.17 2.49 -24.29
C LEU A 429 -15.86 2.95 -24.96
N ALA A 430 -14.77 2.21 -24.76
CA ALA A 430 -13.49 2.47 -25.38
C ALA A 430 -13.50 2.06 -26.86
N ILE A 431 -14.03 0.87 -27.16
CA ILE A 431 -14.01 0.29 -28.51
C ILE A 431 -14.76 1.19 -29.50
N ASN A 432 -15.92 1.72 -29.14
CA ASN A 432 -16.72 2.56 -30.03
C ASN A 432 -16.01 3.88 -30.39
N GLN A 433 -15.18 4.41 -29.49
CA GLN A 433 -14.43 5.64 -29.75
C GLN A 433 -13.11 5.34 -30.46
N ILE A 434 -12.39 4.29 -30.06
CA ILE A 434 -11.09 3.93 -30.63
C ILE A 434 -11.24 3.39 -32.05
N SER A 435 -12.28 2.60 -32.36
CA SER A 435 -12.55 2.07 -33.72
C SER A 435 -12.86 3.13 -34.78
N THR A 436 -13.10 4.37 -34.37
CA THR A 436 -13.26 5.50 -35.31
C THR A 436 -11.93 6.21 -35.58
N GLN A 437 -10.90 5.93 -34.78
CA GLN A 437 -9.57 6.56 -34.85
C GLN A 437 -8.46 5.59 -35.31
N LEU A 438 -8.58 4.31 -34.97
CA LEU A 438 -7.75 3.18 -35.40
C LEU A 438 -8.59 2.27 -36.29
#